data_AF-A0A1S3W4T0-F1
#
_entry.id   AF-A0A1S3W4T0-F1
#
_cell.length_a   1.000
_cell.length_b   1.000
_cell.length_c   1.000
_cell.angle_alpha   90.00
_cell.angle_beta   90.00
_cell.angle_gamma   90.00
#
_symmetry.space_group_name_H-M   'P 1'
#
loop_
_entity.id
_entity.type
_entity.pdbx_description
1 polymer ?
#
loop_
_entity_poly.entity_id
_entity_poly.type
_entity_poly.pdbx_seq_one_letter_code
_entity_poly.pdbx_strand_id
1 'polypeptide(L)'
;MYLTSLFEVLPQQVTIDAIREVETLPRKYKKECEEGEVNIQSSAPEGPESSRAQTPSTVTGADMDLDGYQLALEEVLTWLLSAEDTFQEQDDISEDVEEVKDQFATHEAFMMELTAHQSSVGSVLQAGNQLITQGTLTDEEEFEIQEQMTLLNARWEALRVESMDRQSRLHDVLMALQRRQLEELSAWLTLTEGRIQDMENRALDEGQKSLQKLLEDHKSLQNDLEAEQVKVNSLTHMVVIVDENSGESAAALLEDQLQKLGERWTAVCRWTEERWNRLQEINLLWQELLEEQCLLKAWLTEKEEALNKIQTSNFKDQKELSVSIRRLAILKEDMEMKRQALDQLSEIGQDLSQLLNNPKASRKISSHSEELTQRWDSLVQRLEDSSNQVPLAFDHGFCCGMKSDARVGFHLYRIKG
;
A
#
# COMPACT_ATOMS: atom_id res chain seq x y z
N MET A 1 2.72 -1.52 37.47
CA MET A 1 2.95 -1.72 36.03
C MET A 1 1.61 -2.01 35.38
N TYR A 2 1.27 -1.30 34.31
CA TYR A 2 0.10 -1.59 33.48
C TYR A 2 0.56 -1.72 32.03
N LEU A 3 -0.04 -2.64 31.28
CA LEU A 3 0.12 -2.74 29.82
C LEU A 3 -0.84 -1.77 29.14
N THR A 4 -0.32 -0.96 28.24
CA THR A 4 -1.12 -0.21 27.29
C THR A 4 -0.62 -0.51 25.89
N SER A 5 -1.52 -1.05 25.05
CA SER A 5 -1.29 -1.10 23.61
C SER A 5 -1.28 0.33 23.08
N LEU A 6 -0.15 0.75 22.50
CA LEU A 6 -0.05 2.06 21.86
C LEU A 6 -0.67 1.98 20.45
N PHE A 7 -1.96 2.31 20.38
CA PHE A 7 -2.72 2.87 19.25
C PHE A 7 -2.47 2.43 17.79
N GLU A 8 -3.58 2.32 17.07
CA GLU A 8 -3.70 2.33 15.59
C GLU A 8 -3.20 3.66 14.98
N VAL A 9 -1.90 3.79 14.66
CA VAL A 9 -1.37 5.00 13.97
C VAL A 9 -0.60 4.67 12.69
N LEU A 10 -0.74 3.46 12.18
CA LEU A 10 -0.22 3.08 10.87
C LEU A 10 -1.41 2.70 9.98
N PRO A 11 -1.56 3.30 8.79
CA PRO A 11 -2.69 3.01 7.92
C PRO A 11 -2.71 1.51 7.64
N GLN A 12 -3.77 0.83 8.10
CA GLN A 12 -3.89 -0.63 8.04
C GLN A 12 -3.98 -1.17 6.61
N GLN A 13 -4.23 -0.30 5.61
CA GLN A 13 -4.38 -0.67 4.22
C GLN A 13 -3.78 0.40 3.30
N VAL A 14 -2.78 0.00 2.51
CA VAL A 14 -2.65 0.50 1.15
C VAL A 14 -3.66 -0.31 0.34
N THR A 15 -4.86 0.25 0.10
CA THR A 15 -5.87 -0.42 -0.73
C THR A 15 -5.42 -0.43 -2.18
N ILE A 16 -5.02 -1.61 -2.66
CA ILE A 16 -4.50 -1.89 -4.00
C ILE A 16 -5.58 -2.62 -4.82
N ASP A 17 -6.71 -1.97 -5.08
CA ASP A 17 -7.71 -2.56 -6.00
C ASP A 17 -7.41 -2.25 -7.48
N ALA A 18 -6.53 -1.28 -7.78
CA ALA A 18 -6.26 -0.84 -9.15
C ALA A 18 -5.28 -1.72 -9.96
N ILE A 19 -4.65 -2.73 -9.34
CA ILE A 19 -3.53 -3.47 -9.99
C ILE A 19 -3.98 -4.67 -10.82
N ARG A 20 -5.22 -5.15 -10.68
CA ARG A 20 -5.71 -6.26 -11.54
C ARG A 20 -6.16 -5.82 -12.95
N GLU A 21 -6.44 -4.54 -13.18
CA GLU A 21 -6.96 -4.07 -14.47
C GLU A 21 -5.87 -3.84 -15.52
N VAL A 22 -4.61 -3.58 -15.13
CA VAL A 22 -3.54 -3.25 -16.11
C VAL A 22 -2.96 -4.50 -16.78
N GLU A 23 -3.00 -5.66 -16.09
CA GLU A 23 -2.56 -6.94 -16.68
C GLU A 23 -3.61 -7.59 -17.60
N THR A 24 -4.84 -7.05 -17.66
CA THR A 24 -5.96 -7.62 -18.42
C THR A 24 -6.37 -6.81 -19.65
N LEU A 25 -5.51 -5.94 -20.19
CA LEU A 25 -5.73 -5.35 -21.53
C LEU A 25 -4.95 -6.08 -22.63
N PRO A 26 -5.52 -7.15 -23.22
CA PRO A 26 -5.11 -7.65 -24.51
C PRO A 26 -5.70 -6.82 -25.66
N ARG A 27 -4.90 -6.75 -26.72
CA ARG A 27 -5.23 -6.34 -28.09
C ARG A 27 -6.67 -6.71 -28.53
N LYS A 28 -7.45 -5.68 -28.91
CA LYS A 28 -8.62 -5.67 -29.83
C LYS A 28 -9.88 -6.51 -29.50
N TYR A 29 -11.00 -5.78 -29.32
CA TYR A 29 -12.40 -5.99 -29.78
C TYR A 29 -13.05 -7.40 -29.70
N LYS A 30 -14.02 -7.61 -28.77
CA LYS A 30 -15.47 -7.88 -29.05
C LYS A 30 -16.31 -8.08 -27.76
N LYS A 31 -17.36 -7.25 -27.66
CA LYS A 31 -18.73 -7.44 -27.09
C LYS A 31 -19.12 -8.82 -26.50
N GLU A 32 -19.60 -8.87 -25.25
CA GLU A 32 -21.02 -9.01 -24.81
C GLU A 32 -21.12 -9.32 -23.30
N CYS A 33 -22.22 -8.85 -22.68
CA CYS A 33 -22.60 -8.97 -21.27
C CYS A 33 -23.05 -10.39 -20.90
N GLU A 34 -22.91 -10.79 -19.63
CA GLU A 34 -24.01 -11.00 -18.66
C GLU A 34 -23.55 -11.70 -17.36
N GLU A 35 -24.40 -11.52 -16.35
CA GLU A 35 -24.31 -11.78 -14.91
C GLU A 35 -24.19 -13.27 -14.51
N GLY A 36 -23.80 -13.52 -13.25
CA GLY A 36 -24.01 -14.82 -12.61
C GLY A 36 -23.26 -15.01 -11.29
N GLU A 37 -23.99 -14.88 -10.18
CA GLU A 37 -23.59 -15.00 -8.77
C GLU A 37 -22.92 -16.34 -8.40
N VAL A 38 -21.96 -16.31 -7.47
CA VAL A 38 -21.45 -17.49 -6.77
C VAL A 38 -21.57 -17.30 -5.26
N ASN A 39 -22.46 -18.09 -4.68
CA ASN A 39 -22.72 -18.31 -3.27
C ASN A 39 -21.59 -19.13 -2.62
N ILE A 40 -21.01 -18.66 -1.51
CA ILE A 40 -20.10 -19.45 -0.67
C ILE A 40 -20.56 -19.38 0.79
N GLN A 41 -20.95 -20.54 1.31
CA GLN A 41 -21.31 -20.81 2.69
C GLN A 41 -20.08 -20.69 3.61
N SER A 42 -20.19 -19.89 4.67
CA SER A 42 -19.26 -19.89 5.80
C SER A 42 -19.76 -20.84 6.89
N SER A 43 -19.01 -21.92 7.14
CA SER A 43 -19.15 -22.78 8.31
C SER A 43 -18.09 -22.41 9.35
N ALA A 44 -18.51 -21.95 10.52
CA ALA A 44 -17.66 -21.76 11.69
C ALA A 44 -17.54 -23.08 12.47
N PRO A 45 -16.36 -23.45 12.98
CA PRO A 45 -16.25 -24.43 14.05
C PRO A 45 -16.13 -23.75 15.42
N GLU A 46 -16.87 -24.32 16.38
CA GLU A 46 -16.82 -24.05 17.81
C GLU A 46 -15.45 -24.45 18.40
N GLY A 47 -14.98 -23.67 19.38
CA GLY A 47 -13.86 -23.98 20.25
C GLY A 47 -14.30 -23.95 21.72
N PRO A 48 -13.63 -24.71 22.62
CA PRO A 48 -14.22 -25.21 23.85
C PRO A 48 -14.10 -24.24 25.03
N GLU A 49 -14.99 -24.45 25.99
CA GLU A 49 -15.13 -23.73 27.26
C GLU A 49 -13.84 -23.74 28.10
N SER A 50 -13.36 -22.54 28.44
CA SER A 50 -12.31 -22.34 29.44
C SER A 50 -12.90 -22.45 30.84
N SER A 51 -12.32 -23.37 31.63
CA SER A 51 -12.72 -23.66 32.99
C SER A 51 -12.26 -22.54 33.93
N ARG A 52 -13.24 -21.85 34.52
CA ARG A 52 -13.07 -20.81 35.53
C ARG A 52 -12.48 -21.41 36.82
N ALA A 53 -11.25 -21.03 37.14
CA ALA A 53 -10.62 -21.32 38.42
C ALA A 53 -11.46 -20.74 39.57
N GLN A 54 -11.72 -21.56 40.58
CA GLN A 54 -12.37 -21.18 41.82
C GLN A 54 -11.28 -20.76 42.81
N THR A 55 -11.33 -19.52 43.28
CA THR A 55 -10.55 -19.05 44.43
C THR A 55 -11.14 -19.63 45.73
N PRO A 56 -10.35 -20.21 46.65
CA PRO A 56 -10.82 -20.50 47.99
C PRO A 56 -10.97 -19.21 48.80
N SER A 57 -11.98 -19.25 49.67
CA SER A 57 -12.49 -18.17 50.49
C SER A 57 -11.49 -17.70 51.55
N THR A 58 -11.38 -16.39 51.73
CA THR A 58 -10.75 -15.74 52.89
C THR A 58 -11.38 -16.25 54.19
N VAL A 59 -10.59 -16.92 55.04
CA VAL A 59 -11.02 -17.29 56.40
C VAL A 59 -10.69 -16.14 57.34
N THR A 60 -11.76 -15.54 57.88
CA THR A 60 -11.73 -14.58 58.98
C THR A 60 -11.33 -15.26 60.29
N GLY A 61 -10.45 -14.60 61.05
CA GLY A 61 -9.92 -14.99 62.36
C GLY A 61 -10.86 -15.78 63.28
N ALA A 62 -10.80 -17.10 63.13
CA ALA A 62 -11.08 -18.08 64.17
C ALA A 62 -9.73 -18.63 64.61
N ASP A 63 -9.55 -18.91 65.90
CA ASP A 63 -8.35 -19.60 66.40
C ASP A 63 -8.13 -20.86 65.56
N MET A 64 -7.10 -20.84 64.72
CA MET A 64 -6.74 -21.96 63.85
C MET A 64 -6.08 -23.02 64.73
N ASP A 65 -6.65 -24.22 64.75
CA ASP A 65 -6.06 -25.37 65.44
C ASP A 65 -4.97 -26.02 64.57
N LEU A 66 -4.23 -26.97 65.15
CA LEU A 66 -3.12 -27.63 64.48
C LEU A 66 -3.56 -28.32 63.17
N ASP A 67 -4.73 -28.98 63.19
CA ASP A 67 -5.27 -29.65 62.00
C ASP A 67 -5.64 -28.64 60.89
N GLY A 68 -6.26 -27.51 61.25
CA GLY A 68 -6.55 -26.44 60.31
C GLY A 68 -5.29 -25.80 59.71
N TYR A 69 -4.23 -25.64 60.51
CA TYR A 69 -2.93 -25.17 60.05
C TYR A 69 -2.30 -26.15 59.06
N GLN A 70 -2.26 -27.44 59.39
CA GLN A 70 -1.67 -28.48 58.53
C GLN A 70 -2.38 -28.54 57.17
N LEU A 71 -3.71 -28.45 57.15
CA LEU A 71 -4.49 -28.42 55.90
C LEU A 71 -4.17 -27.18 55.04
N ALA A 72 -4.13 -26.00 55.65
CA ALA A 72 -3.79 -24.76 54.95
C ALA A 72 -2.35 -24.77 54.42
N LEU A 73 -1.41 -25.32 55.20
CA LEU A 73 -0.02 -25.49 54.78
C LEU A 73 0.09 -26.46 53.59
N GLU A 74 -0.61 -27.60 53.62
CA GLU A 74 -0.61 -28.58 52.52
C GLU A 74 -1.15 -27.98 51.22
N GLU A 75 -2.24 -27.21 51.30
CA GLU A 75 -2.81 -26.50 50.14
C GLU A 75 -1.79 -25.54 49.52
N VAL A 76 -1.14 -24.71 50.34
CA VAL A 76 -0.12 -23.75 49.86
C VAL A 76 1.11 -24.47 49.31
N LEU A 77 1.58 -25.54 49.94
CA LEU A 77 2.74 -26.31 49.47
C LEU A 77 2.46 -27.04 48.16
N THR A 78 1.24 -27.57 48.00
CA THR A 78 0.80 -28.23 46.75
C THR A 78 0.76 -27.24 45.61
N TRP A 79 0.18 -26.07 45.84
CA TRP A 79 0.20 -24.99 44.86
C TRP A 79 1.62 -24.54 44.54
N LEU A 80 2.46 -24.33 45.56
CA LEU A 80 3.85 -23.88 45.38
C LEU A 80 4.68 -24.86 44.55
N LEU A 81 4.50 -26.17 44.77
CA LEU A 81 5.11 -27.20 43.91
C LEU A 81 4.66 -27.05 42.46
N SER A 82 3.36 -26.92 42.21
CA SER A 82 2.83 -26.73 40.85
C SER A 82 3.36 -25.44 40.20
N ALA A 83 3.51 -24.36 40.96
CA ALA A 83 4.02 -23.09 40.47
C ALA A 83 5.52 -23.16 40.14
N GLU A 84 6.31 -23.85 40.98
CA GLU A 84 7.73 -24.11 40.72
C GLU A 84 7.92 -24.95 39.44
N ASP A 85 7.12 -26.02 39.26
CA ASP A 85 7.15 -26.85 38.05
C ASP A 85 6.78 -26.02 36.81
N THR A 86 5.70 -25.23 36.89
CA THR A 86 5.27 -24.35 35.80
C THR A 86 6.35 -23.32 35.43
N PHE A 87 7.07 -22.79 36.41
CA PHE A 87 8.16 -21.84 36.17
C PHE A 87 9.36 -22.52 35.50
N GLN A 88 9.71 -23.74 35.92
CA GLN A 88 10.80 -24.52 35.32
C GLN A 88 10.50 -24.97 33.88
N GLU A 89 9.23 -25.17 33.54
CA GLU A 89 8.78 -25.50 32.18
C GLU A 89 8.85 -24.31 31.21
N GLN A 90 9.05 -23.08 31.70
CA GLN A 90 9.18 -21.92 30.80
C GLN A 90 10.50 -21.94 30.04
N ASP A 91 10.41 -21.82 28.72
CA ASP A 91 11.57 -21.77 27.81
C ASP A 91 12.52 -20.60 28.09
N ASP A 92 13.73 -20.67 27.54
CA ASP A 92 14.65 -19.53 27.52
C ASP A 92 14.04 -18.32 26.76
N ILE A 93 14.45 -17.11 27.15
CA ILE A 93 13.96 -15.88 26.51
C ILE A 93 14.41 -15.85 25.05
N SER A 94 13.47 -15.71 24.12
CA SER A 94 13.73 -15.70 22.68
C SER A 94 14.42 -14.42 22.19
N GLU A 95 14.95 -14.47 20.97
CA GLU A 95 15.47 -13.31 20.22
C GLU A 95 14.46 -12.73 19.22
N ASP A 96 13.32 -13.42 19.02
CA ASP A 96 12.22 -12.96 18.17
C ASP A 96 11.21 -12.12 18.97
N VAL A 97 10.77 -11.00 18.40
CA VAL A 97 9.92 -10.04 19.13
C VAL A 97 8.52 -10.59 19.40
N GLU A 98 7.95 -11.40 18.50
CA GLU A 98 6.60 -11.93 18.68
C GLU A 98 6.63 -13.08 19.69
N GLU A 99 7.64 -13.95 19.63
CA GLU A 99 7.84 -14.98 20.65
C GLU A 99 8.07 -14.37 22.04
N VAL A 100 8.86 -13.30 22.15
CA VAL A 100 9.08 -12.62 23.43
C VAL A 100 7.80 -11.94 23.93
N LYS A 101 6.91 -11.43 23.06
CA LYS A 101 5.59 -10.91 23.47
C LYS A 101 4.73 -12.00 24.10
N ASP A 102 4.71 -13.19 23.50
CA ASP A 102 3.96 -14.34 24.03
C ASP A 102 4.55 -14.84 25.36
N GLN A 103 5.88 -14.93 25.45
CA GLN A 103 6.58 -15.24 26.69
C GLN A 103 6.30 -14.21 27.78
N PHE A 104 6.26 -12.91 27.42
CA PHE A 104 5.95 -11.83 28.34
C PHE A 104 4.51 -11.95 28.89
N ALA A 105 3.53 -12.14 28.02
CA ALA A 105 2.12 -12.29 28.41
C ALA A 105 1.90 -13.53 29.30
N THR A 106 2.54 -14.65 28.94
CA THR A 106 2.49 -15.89 29.74
C THR A 106 3.10 -15.70 31.12
N HIS A 107 4.26 -15.04 31.18
CA HIS A 107 4.95 -14.77 32.44
C HIS A 107 4.21 -13.72 33.29
N GLU A 108 3.55 -12.74 32.68
CA GLU A 108 2.69 -11.79 33.39
C GLU A 108 1.52 -12.50 34.08
N ALA A 109 0.83 -13.42 33.38
CA ALA A 109 -0.24 -14.21 33.98
C ALA A 109 0.26 -15.03 35.18
N PHE A 110 1.45 -15.61 35.08
CA PHE A 110 2.11 -16.31 36.18
C PHE A 110 2.44 -15.37 37.36
N MET A 111 2.95 -14.17 37.09
CA MET A 111 3.20 -13.16 38.13
C MET A 111 1.93 -12.70 38.84
N MET A 112 0.80 -12.59 38.13
CA MET A 112 -0.50 -12.32 38.73
C MET A 112 -0.94 -13.45 39.65
N GLU A 113 -0.72 -14.71 39.25
CA GLU A 113 -1.01 -15.88 40.09
C GLU A 113 -0.16 -15.91 41.36
N LEU A 114 1.15 -15.64 41.26
CA LEU A 114 2.03 -15.48 42.42
C LEU A 114 1.48 -14.41 43.37
N THR A 115 1.14 -13.24 42.83
CA THR A 115 0.60 -12.13 43.63
C THR A 115 -0.70 -12.51 44.33
N ALA A 116 -1.58 -13.27 43.68
CA ALA A 116 -2.84 -13.73 44.28
C ALA A 116 -2.63 -14.69 45.46
N HIS A 117 -1.57 -15.50 45.44
CA HIS A 117 -1.26 -16.47 46.50
C HIS A 117 -0.39 -15.89 47.64
N GLN A 118 0.17 -14.69 47.45
CA GLN A 118 1.00 -14.01 48.46
C GLN A 118 0.32 -13.91 49.83
N SER A 119 -0.98 -13.57 49.86
CA SER A 119 -1.73 -13.47 51.11
C SER A 119 -1.94 -14.82 51.79
N SER A 120 -2.11 -15.90 51.01
CA SER A 120 -2.30 -17.25 51.53
C SER A 120 -1.03 -17.76 52.19
N VAL A 121 0.13 -17.55 51.55
CA VAL A 121 1.45 -17.85 52.14
C VAL A 121 1.64 -17.06 53.43
N GLY A 122 1.36 -15.75 53.42
CA GLY A 122 1.44 -14.91 54.61
C GLY A 122 0.52 -15.36 55.75
N SER A 123 -0.70 -15.80 55.41
CA SER A 123 -1.69 -16.32 56.38
C SER A 123 -1.20 -17.60 57.05
N VAL A 124 -0.63 -18.55 56.29
CA VAL A 124 -0.09 -19.80 56.85
C VAL A 124 1.09 -19.52 57.78
N LEU A 125 2.01 -18.64 57.37
CA LEU A 125 3.14 -18.23 58.23
C LEU A 125 2.66 -17.53 59.51
N GLN A 126 1.62 -16.71 59.43
CA GLN A 126 1.04 -16.05 60.60
C GLN A 126 0.35 -17.06 61.53
N ALA A 127 -0.41 -18.01 60.98
CA ALA A 127 -1.09 -19.05 61.75
C ALA A 127 -0.10 -19.96 62.51
N GLY A 128 0.99 -20.38 61.86
CA GLY A 128 2.04 -21.17 62.52
C GLY A 128 2.69 -20.41 63.68
N ASN A 129 2.98 -19.12 63.51
CA ASN A 129 3.49 -18.27 64.60
C ASN A 129 2.49 -18.12 65.76
N GLN A 130 1.19 -18.04 65.48
CA GLN A 130 0.14 -17.96 66.51
C GLN A 130 0.10 -19.25 67.33
N LEU A 131 0.11 -20.42 66.68
CA LEU A 131 0.12 -21.74 67.34
C LEU A 131 1.33 -21.90 68.28
N ILE A 132 2.53 -21.50 67.82
CA ILE A 132 3.74 -21.48 68.65
C ILE A 132 3.56 -20.57 69.88
N THR A 133 3.02 -19.37 69.67
CA THR A 133 2.85 -18.37 70.75
C THR A 133 1.80 -18.77 71.78
N GLN A 134 0.81 -19.57 71.41
CA GLN A 134 -0.22 -20.09 72.33
C GLN A 134 0.35 -21.04 73.38
N GLY A 135 1.49 -21.69 73.11
CA GLY A 135 2.20 -22.56 74.08
C GLY A 135 1.43 -23.82 74.46
N THR A 136 0.49 -24.25 73.61
CA THR A 136 -0.34 -25.46 73.81
C THR A 136 0.21 -26.70 73.08
N LEU A 137 1.30 -26.53 72.32
CA LEU A 137 1.95 -27.57 71.53
C LEU A 137 2.99 -28.34 72.36
N THR A 138 3.32 -29.55 71.92
CA THR A 138 4.51 -30.27 72.37
C THR A 138 5.79 -29.68 71.76
N ASP A 139 6.94 -29.92 72.40
CA ASP A 139 8.25 -29.46 71.90
C ASP A 139 8.53 -29.98 70.48
N GLU A 140 8.11 -31.23 70.17
CA GLU A 140 8.22 -31.80 68.83
C GLU A 140 7.33 -31.10 67.79
N GLU A 141 6.05 -30.83 68.12
CA GLU A 141 5.13 -30.14 67.21
C GLU A 141 5.56 -28.69 66.95
N GLU A 142 6.06 -27.98 67.98
CA GLU A 142 6.59 -26.63 67.83
C GLU A 142 7.79 -26.60 66.88
N PHE A 143 8.71 -27.55 67.04
CA PHE A 143 9.88 -27.70 66.18
C PHE A 143 9.48 -28.00 64.72
N GLU A 144 8.53 -28.91 64.51
CA GLU A 144 8.04 -29.25 63.16
C GLU A 144 7.41 -28.05 62.45
N ILE A 145 6.55 -27.28 63.14
CA ILE A 145 5.93 -26.07 62.58
C ILE A 145 7.01 -25.03 62.22
N GLN A 146 8.05 -24.87 63.04
CA GLN A 146 9.15 -23.95 62.74
C GLN A 146 9.92 -24.35 61.48
N GLU A 147 10.23 -25.64 61.31
CA GLU A 147 10.89 -26.14 60.09
C GLU A 147 10.00 -25.97 58.86
N GLN A 148 8.72 -26.32 58.97
CA GLN A 148 7.73 -26.18 57.90
C GLN A 148 7.59 -24.73 57.42
N MET A 149 7.44 -23.77 58.35
CA MET A 149 7.38 -22.34 58.02
C MET A 149 8.68 -21.83 57.38
N THR A 150 9.83 -22.29 57.88
CA THR A 150 11.14 -21.90 57.34
C THR A 150 11.29 -22.40 55.90
N LEU A 151 10.92 -23.65 55.64
CA LEU A 151 10.97 -24.24 54.31
C LEU A 151 9.99 -23.55 53.35
N LEU A 152 8.76 -23.33 53.77
CA LEU A 152 7.75 -22.62 52.98
C LEU A 152 8.23 -21.23 52.59
N ASN A 153 8.71 -20.44 53.55
CA ASN A 153 9.19 -19.09 53.29
C ASN A 153 10.42 -19.08 52.37
N ALA A 154 11.35 -20.02 52.55
CA ALA A 154 12.54 -20.11 51.71
C ALA A 154 12.18 -20.42 50.24
N ARG A 155 11.30 -21.41 50.01
CA ARG A 155 10.84 -21.79 48.66
C ARG A 155 10.05 -20.68 47.98
N TRP A 156 9.09 -20.09 48.70
CA TRP A 156 8.31 -18.96 48.22
C TRP A 156 9.19 -17.78 47.82
N GLU A 157 10.14 -17.37 48.68
CA GLU A 157 11.02 -16.25 48.36
C GLU A 157 11.98 -16.55 47.22
N ALA A 158 12.47 -17.79 47.11
CA ALA A 158 13.28 -18.21 45.97
C ALA A 158 12.50 -18.08 44.65
N LEU A 159 11.31 -18.68 44.57
CA LEU A 159 10.45 -18.59 43.39
C LEU A 159 10.10 -17.13 43.05
N ARG A 160 9.74 -16.33 44.06
CA ARG A 160 9.40 -14.91 43.88
C ARG A 160 10.56 -14.11 43.31
N VAL A 161 11.77 -14.28 43.84
CA VAL A 161 12.96 -13.55 43.38
C VAL A 161 13.36 -13.96 41.96
N GLU A 162 13.38 -15.27 41.67
CA GLU A 162 13.68 -15.76 40.32
C GLU A 162 12.65 -15.30 39.28
N SER A 163 11.37 -15.26 39.66
CA SER A 163 10.30 -14.76 38.79
C SER A 163 10.44 -13.27 38.51
N MET A 164 10.76 -12.46 39.52
CA MET A 164 11.02 -11.03 39.32
C MET A 164 12.25 -10.77 38.45
N ASP A 165 13.32 -11.56 38.60
CA ASP A 165 14.51 -11.47 37.72
C ASP A 165 14.14 -11.81 36.27
N ARG A 166 13.39 -12.89 36.05
CA ARG A 166 12.90 -13.28 34.73
C ARG A 166 12.01 -12.20 34.11
N GLN A 167 11.08 -11.61 34.88
CA GLN A 167 10.25 -10.49 34.42
C GLN A 167 11.09 -9.28 33.98
N SER A 168 12.11 -8.91 34.76
CA SER A 168 13.03 -7.82 34.40
C SER A 168 13.79 -8.13 33.11
N ARG A 169 14.30 -9.35 32.95
CA ARG A 169 15.03 -9.77 31.75
C ARG A 169 14.12 -9.79 30.51
N LEU A 170 12.90 -10.29 30.64
CA LEU A 170 11.90 -10.26 29.55
C LEU A 170 11.60 -8.82 29.12
N HIS A 171 11.43 -7.92 30.09
CA HIS A 171 11.24 -6.50 29.81
C HIS A 171 12.43 -5.88 29.05
N ASP A 172 13.65 -6.10 29.52
CA ASP A 172 14.86 -5.55 28.91
C ASP A 172 15.05 -6.03 27.47
N VAL A 173 14.86 -7.33 27.23
CA VAL A 173 14.96 -7.95 25.90
C VAL A 173 13.88 -7.40 24.98
N LEU A 174 12.61 -7.38 25.41
CA LEU A 174 11.50 -6.89 24.61
C LEU A 174 11.70 -5.43 24.20
N MET A 175 12.10 -4.56 25.14
CA MET A 175 12.38 -3.15 24.86
C MET A 175 13.60 -2.97 23.95
N ALA A 176 14.61 -3.82 24.04
CA ALA A 176 15.76 -3.79 23.13
C ALA A 176 15.36 -4.20 21.70
N LEU A 177 14.56 -5.27 21.55
CA LEU A 177 14.08 -5.75 20.26
C LEU A 177 13.18 -4.72 19.57
N GLN A 178 12.22 -4.13 20.29
CA GLN A 178 11.35 -3.09 19.74
C GLN A 178 12.14 -1.84 19.30
N ARG A 179 13.11 -1.39 20.11
CA ARG A 179 14.00 -0.27 19.73
C ARG A 179 14.79 -0.58 18.46
N ARG A 180 15.31 -1.80 18.34
CA ARG A 180 15.99 -2.26 17.11
C ARG A 180 15.07 -2.20 15.90
N GLN A 181 13.81 -2.66 16.01
CA GLN A 181 12.86 -2.57 14.90
C GLN A 181 12.55 -1.12 14.49
N LEU A 182 12.47 -0.18 15.44
CA LEU A 182 12.29 1.25 15.13
C LEU A 182 13.51 1.84 14.42
N GLU A 183 14.72 1.49 14.86
CA GLU A 183 15.97 1.92 14.23
C GLU A 183 16.09 1.38 12.80
N GLU A 184 15.73 0.10 12.59
CA GLU A 184 15.70 -0.54 11.28
C GLU A 184 14.70 0.15 10.33
N LEU A 185 13.47 0.41 10.79
CA LEU A 185 12.48 1.14 9.99
C LEU A 185 12.95 2.56 9.67
N SER A 186 13.54 3.26 10.65
CA SER A 186 14.08 4.61 10.45
C SER A 186 15.19 4.64 9.40
N ALA A 187 16.11 3.66 9.46
CA ALA A 187 17.19 3.51 8.49
C ALA A 187 16.65 3.19 7.09
N TRP A 188 15.69 2.27 7.00
CA TRP A 188 15.03 1.93 5.75
C TRP A 188 14.30 3.14 5.14
N LEU A 189 13.52 3.87 5.94
CA LEU A 189 12.84 5.09 5.50
C LEU A 189 13.83 6.13 4.98
N THR A 190 14.97 6.30 5.63
CA THR A 190 16.01 7.25 5.20
C THR A 190 16.57 6.88 3.83
N LEU A 191 16.82 5.59 3.58
CA LEU A 191 17.27 5.09 2.28
C LEU A 191 16.18 5.26 1.20
N THR A 192 14.93 4.95 1.54
CA THR A 192 13.78 5.07 0.65
C THR A 192 13.49 6.52 0.29
N GLU A 193 13.54 7.44 1.25
CA GLU A 193 13.43 8.89 1.04
C GLU A 193 14.54 9.41 0.12
N GLY A 194 15.78 8.94 0.30
CA GLY A 194 16.88 9.24 -0.62
C GLY A 194 16.62 8.73 -2.04
N ARG A 195 16.13 7.50 -2.18
CA ARG A 195 15.72 6.93 -3.48
C ARG A 195 14.59 7.75 -4.11
N ILE A 196 13.61 8.16 -3.33
CA ILE A 196 12.50 9.02 -3.77
C ILE A 196 13.04 10.34 -4.33
N GLN A 197 13.93 11.01 -3.58
CA GLN A 197 14.54 12.26 -4.00
C GLN A 197 15.32 12.11 -5.32
N ASP A 198 16.09 11.02 -5.47
CA ASP A 198 16.79 10.71 -6.73
C ASP A 198 15.81 10.48 -7.88
N MET A 199 14.68 9.82 -7.61
CA MET A 199 13.62 9.61 -8.59
C MET A 199 12.89 10.90 -8.96
N GLU A 200 12.66 11.84 -8.04
CA GLU A 200 12.07 13.17 -8.32
C GLU A 200 12.98 14.01 -9.20
N ASN A 201 14.28 14.00 -8.90
CA ASN A 201 15.28 14.77 -9.63
C ASN A 201 15.56 14.20 -11.03
N ARG A 202 15.18 12.95 -11.27
CA ARG A 202 15.29 12.33 -12.58
C ARG A 202 14.28 12.95 -13.53
N ALA A 203 14.75 13.83 -14.40
CA ALA A 203 13.96 14.32 -15.52
C ALA A 203 13.42 13.14 -16.34
N LEU A 204 12.17 13.23 -16.76
CA LEU A 204 11.59 12.43 -17.84
C LEU A 204 12.27 12.80 -19.17
N ASP A 205 13.57 12.52 -19.28
CA ASP A 205 14.33 12.75 -20.49
C ASP A 205 14.11 11.53 -21.40
N GLU A 206 13.63 11.80 -22.62
CA GLU A 206 13.72 10.90 -23.78
C GLU A 206 12.69 9.75 -23.95
N GLY A 207 11.42 10.12 -24.15
CA GLY A 207 10.46 9.30 -24.92
C GLY A 207 9.93 8.03 -24.23
N GLN A 208 9.18 7.22 -24.97
CA GLN A 208 8.46 6.05 -24.44
C GLN A 208 9.35 5.05 -23.68
N LYS A 209 10.60 4.85 -24.12
CA LYS A 209 11.52 3.89 -23.48
C LYS A 209 12.00 4.37 -22.11
N SER A 210 12.23 5.67 -21.93
CA SER A 210 12.62 6.20 -20.61
C SER A 210 11.44 6.18 -19.64
N LEU A 211 10.22 6.41 -20.14
CA LEU A 211 8.99 6.25 -19.36
C LEU A 211 8.78 4.81 -18.88
N GLN A 212 9.00 3.81 -19.74
CA GLN A 212 8.93 2.39 -19.35
C GLN A 212 9.92 2.05 -18.24
N LYS A 213 11.16 2.54 -18.34
CA LYS A 213 12.15 2.36 -17.29
C LYS A 213 11.71 3.00 -15.98
N LEU A 214 11.12 4.20 -16.04
CA LEU A 214 10.65 4.90 -14.85
C LEU A 214 9.50 4.18 -14.16
N LEU A 215 8.60 3.55 -14.93
CA LEU A 215 7.53 2.68 -14.41
C LEU A 215 8.11 1.44 -13.73
N GLU A 216 9.13 0.81 -14.31
CA GLU A 216 9.78 -0.36 -13.72
C GLU A 216 10.52 -0.01 -12.42
N ASP A 217 11.31 1.07 -12.43
CA ASP A 217 12.01 1.58 -11.24
C ASP A 217 10.99 1.90 -10.13
N HIS A 218 9.82 2.45 -10.48
CA HIS A 218 8.74 2.74 -9.54
C HIS A 218 8.06 1.47 -9.01
N LYS A 219 7.79 0.48 -9.87
CA LYS A 219 7.24 -0.81 -9.47
C LYS A 219 8.16 -1.54 -8.50
N SER A 220 9.48 -1.46 -8.71
CA SER A 220 10.45 -1.98 -7.75
C SER A 220 10.35 -1.29 -6.38
N LEU A 221 10.22 0.05 -6.35
CA LEU A 221 10.01 0.77 -5.10
C LEU A 221 8.73 0.33 -4.41
N GLN A 222 7.64 0.17 -5.15
CA GLN A 222 6.36 -0.27 -4.62
C GLN A 222 6.44 -1.68 -3.99
N ASN A 223 7.09 -2.64 -4.65
CA ASN A 223 7.30 -3.97 -4.09
C ASN A 223 8.10 -3.92 -2.77
N ASP A 224 9.10 -3.04 -2.67
CA ASP A 224 9.86 -2.87 -1.44
C ASP A 224 9.00 -2.30 -0.31
N LEU A 225 8.10 -1.35 -0.62
CA LEU A 225 7.13 -0.83 0.35
C LEU A 225 6.19 -1.93 0.86
N GLU A 226 5.68 -2.78 -0.04
CA GLU A 226 4.81 -3.90 0.32
C GLU A 226 5.50 -4.90 1.24
N ALA A 227 6.77 -5.21 0.98
CA ALA A 227 7.56 -6.07 1.84
C ALA A 227 7.80 -5.44 3.23
N GLU A 228 8.07 -4.13 3.27
CA GLU A 228 8.31 -3.42 4.53
C GLU A 228 7.03 -3.20 5.35
N GLN A 229 5.86 -3.09 4.70
CA GLN A 229 4.56 -2.95 5.36
C GLN A 229 4.29 -4.07 6.36
N VAL A 230 4.75 -5.30 6.09
CA VAL A 230 4.61 -6.44 7.02
C VAL A 230 5.31 -6.15 8.36
N LYS A 231 6.51 -5.56 8.31
CA LYS A 231 7.26 -5.19 9.51
C LYS A 231 6.64 -3.99 10.21
N VAL A 232 6.17 -3.01 9.44
CA VAL A 232 5.45 -1.84 9.96
C VAL A 232 4.20 -2.27 10.75
N ASN A 233 3.45 -3.27 10.28
CA ASN A 233 2.29 -3.80 10.99
C ASN A 233 2.64 -4.42 12.36
N SER A 234 3.83 -5.01 12.51
CA SER A 234 4.30 -5.57 13.79
C SER A 234 4.60 -4.48 14.84
N LEU A 235 5.02 -3.30 14.39
CA LEU A 235 5.29 -2.13 15.24
C LEU A 235 4.01 -1.50 15.80
N THR A 236 2.87 -1.63 15.10
CA THR A 236 1.56 -1.19 15.60
C THR A 236 1.13 -1.92 16.87
N HIS A 237 1.73 -3.07 17.18
CA HIS A 237 1.41 -3.90 18.34
C HIS A 237 2.55 -3.88 19.36
N MET A 238 3.24 -2.75 19.51
CA MET A 238 4.30 -2.59 20.49
C MET A 238 3.76 -2.55 21.92
N VAL A 239 4.46 -3.26 22.81
CA VAL A 239 4.17 -3.35 24.24
C VAL A 239 5.08 -2.37 24.97
N VAL A 240 4.48 -1.37 25.62
CA VAL A 240 5.21 -0.45 26.50
C VAL A 240 4.81 -0.70 27.93
N ILE A 241 5.81 -0.84 28.77
CA ILE A 241 5.63 -1.12 30.18
C ILE A 241 6.09 0.11 30.96
N VAL A 242 5.15 0.74 31.65
CA VAL A 242 5.40 1.91 32.49
C VAL A 242 5.61 1.45 33.93
N ASP A 243 6.83 1.56 34.42
CA ASP A 243 7.12 1.43 35.85
C ASP A 243 6.83 2.75 36.58
N GLU A 244 6.37 2.68 37.83
CA GLU A 244 6.07 3.84 38.68
C GLU A 244 7.33 4.69 38.97
N ASN A 245 8.53 4.07 38.88
CA ASN A 245 9.81 4.75 39.09
C ASN A 245 10.46 5.27 37.79
N SER A 246 10.12 4.68 36.63
CA SER A 246 10.51 5.18 35.32
C SER A 246 9.38 6.05 34.79
N GLY A 247 9.38 7.33 35.17
CA GLY A 247 8.23 8.20 34.92
C GLY A 247 7.73 8.22 33.46
N GLU A 248 6.57 8.85 33.29
CA GLU A 248 5.80 9.19 32.07
C GLU A 248 6.63 9.55 30.80
N SER A 249 7.92 9.82 30.94
CA SER A 249 8.90 10.14 29.90
C SER A 249 9.30 8.99 28.97
N ALA A 250 9.41 7.74 29.41
CA ALA A 250 9.95 6.67 28.54
C ALA A 250 8.92 6.21 27.48
N ALA A 251 7.67 6.03 27.90
CA ALA A 251 6.55 5.74 27.01
C ALA A 251 6.32 6.90 26.02
N ALA A 252 6.31 8.14 26.51
CA ALA A 252 6.13 9.32 25.68
C ALA A 252 7.24 9.48 24.61
N LEU A 253 8.49 9.13 24.92
CA LEU A 253 9.59 9.15 23.94
C LEU A 253 9.39 8.12 22.83
N LEU A 254 8.95 6.91 23.17
CA LEU A 254 8.69 5.85 22.21
C LEU A 254 7.49 6.18 21.32
N GLU A 255 6.45 6.76 21.92
CA GLU A 255 5.24 7.23 21.23
C GLU A 255 5.57 8.37 20.25
N ASP A 256 6.39 9.35 20.65
CA ASP A 256 6.88 10.41 19.76
C ASP A 256 7.74 9.85 18.61
N GLN A 257 8.56 8.83 18.84
CA GLN A 257 9.33 8.16 17.79
C GLN A 257 8.43 7.42 16.80
N LEU A 258 7.45 6.67 17.30
CA LEU A 258 6.46 5.97 16.47
C LEU A 258 5.67 6.96 15.61
N GLN A 259 5.21 8.07 16.20
CA GLN A 259 4.48 9.12 15.49
C GLN A 259 5.31 9.69 14.34
N LYS A 260 6.58 10.03 14.59
CA LYS A 260 7.48 10.56 13.55
C LYS A 260 7.73 9.57 12.43
N LEU A 261 7.90 8.29 12.75
CA LEU A 261 8.07 7.23 11.74
C LEU A 261 6.78 7.00 10.95
N GLY A 262 5.62 7.06 11.60
CA GLY A 262 4.31 6.96 10.96
C GLY A 262 4.04 8.09 9.98
N GLU A 263 4.41 9.33 10.33
CA GLU A 263 4.31 10.50 9.44
C GLU A 263 5.21 10.33 8.20
N ARG A 264 6.46 9.90 8.38
CA ARG A 264 7.40 9.63 7.29
C ARG A 264 6.89 8.51 6.38
N TRP A 265 6.45 7.40 6.95
CA TRP A 265 5.85 6.28 6.23
C TRP A 265 4.66 6.74 5.38
N THR A 266 3.73 7.48 5.99
CA THR A 266 2.56 8.03 5.28
C THR A 266 2.96 8.96 4.13
N ALA A 267 3.98 9.79 4.33
CA ALA A 267 4.49 10.67 3.29
C ALA A 267 5.10 9.87 2.11
N VAL A 268 5.86 8.82 2.40
CA VAL A 268 6.43 7.89 1.41
C VAL A 268 5.33 7.16 0.63
N CYS A 269 4.32 6.62 1.30
CA CYS A 269 3.18 5.94 0.66
C CYS A 269 2.41 6.90 -0.26
N ARG A 270 2.01 8.07 0.27
CA ARG A 270 1.28 9.09 -0.50
C ARG A 270 2.04 9.52 -1.74
N TRP A 271 3.34 9.80 -1.60
CA TRP A 271 4.17 10.18 -2.74
C TRP A 271 4.25 9.07 -3.79
N THR A 272 4.38 7.82 -3.34
CA THR A 272 4.49 6.66 -4.24
C THR A 272 3.22 6.51 -5.07
N GLU A 273 2.05 6.58 -4.42
CA GLU A 273 0.75 6.52 -5.08
C GLU A 273 0.52 7.68 -6.05
N GLU A 274 0.76 8.93 -5.62
CA GLU A 274 0.61 10.12 -6.47
C GLU A 274 1.50 10.03 -7.72
N ARG A 275 2.75 9.59 -7.53
CA ARG A 275 3.69 9.41 -8.64
C ARG A 275 3.25 8.28 -9.57
N TRP A 276 2.76 7.16 -9.04
CA TRP A 276 2.26 6.06 -9.86
C TRP A 276 1.13 6.52 -10.77
N ASN A 277 0.11 7.17 -10.19
CA ASN A 277 -1.03 7.70 -10.92
C ASN A 277 -0.60 8.64 -12.05
N ARG A 278 0.33 9.55 -11.76
CA ARG A 278 0.89 10.44 -12.77
C ARG A 278 1.64 9.71 -13.87
N LEU A 279 2.46 8.71 -13.54
CA LEU A 279 3.21 7.94 -14.54
C LEU A 279 2.28 7.09 -15.41
N GLN A 280 1.20 6.55 -14.85
CA GLN A 280 0.17 5.83 -15.58
C GLN A 280 -0.58 6.74 -16.54
N GLU A 281 -1.02 7.91 -16.09
CA GLU A 281 -1.68 8.91 -16.94
C GLU A 281 -0.78 9.33 -18.13
N ILE A 282 0.49 9.66 -17.84
CA ILE A 282 1.48 9.97 -18.88
C ILE A 282 1.64 8.79 -19.85
N ASN A 283 1.66 7.55 -19.35
CA ASN A 283 1.82 6.36 -20.19
C ASN A 283 0.63 6.15 -21.13
N LEU A 284 -0.59 6.28 -20.61
CA LEU A 284 -1.83 6.14 -21.39
C LEU A 284 -1.88 7.19 -22.50
N LEU A 285 -1.72 8.47 -22.16
CA LEU A 285 -1.72 9.56 -23.14
C LEU A 285 -0.59 9.42 -24.17
N TRP A 286 0.59 8.97 -23.74
CA TRP A 286 1.70 8.74 -24.66
C TRP A 286 1.38 7.61 -25.64
N GLN A 287 0.77 6.51 -25.19
CA GLN A 287 0.37 5.40 -26.06
C GLN A 287 -0.70 5.84 -27.07
N GLU A 288 -1.73 6.53 -26.59
CA GLU A 288 -2.81 7.06 -27.43
C GLU A 288 -2.27 8.03 -28.49
N LEU A 289 -1.39 8.95 -28.10
CA LEU A 289 -0.72 9.87 -29.01
C LEU A 289 0.03 9.13 -30.12
N LEU A 290 0.81 8.09 -29.77
CA LEU A 290 1.57 7.32 -30.75
C LEU A 290 0.67 6.54 -31.71
N GLU A 291 -0.41 5.96 -31.20
CA GLU A 291 -1.39 5.23 -32.01
C GLU A 291 -2.09 6.18 -33.00
N GLU A 292 -2.63 7.30 -32.53
CA GLU A 292 -3.32 8.27 -33.38
C GLU A 292 -2.37 8.93 -34.39
N GLN A 293 -1.13 9.24 -34.01
CA GLN A 293 -0.12 9.72 -34.97
C GLN A 293 0.13 8.70 -36.07
N CYS A 294 0.22 7.41 -35.74
CA CYS A 294 0.46 6.35 -36.72
C CYS A 294 -0.72 6.21 -37.68
N LEU A 295 -1.94 6.16 -37.15
CA LEU A 295 -3.18 6.07 -37.93
C LEU A 295 -3.35 7.28 -38.86
N LEU A 296 -3.14 8.50 -38.35
CA LEU A 296 -3.27 9.71 -39.15
C LEU A 296 -2.18 9.82 -40.22
N LYS A 297 -0.93 9.44 -39.92
CA LYS A 297 0.17 9.38 -40.90
C LYS A 297 -0.14 8.43 -42.05
N ALA A 298 -0.62 7.23 -41.74
CA ALA A 298 -0.98 6.24 -42.75
C ALA A 298 -2.14 6.74 -43.62
N TRP A 299 -3.18 7.28 -42.99
CA TRP A 299 -4.33 7.84 -43.68
C TRP A 299 -3.98 9.03 -44.57
N LEU A 300 -3.18 9.98 -44.08
CA LEU A 300 -2.69 11.12 -44.89
C LEU A 300 -1.93 10.63 -46.12
N THR A 301 -1.05 9.65 -45.95
CA THR A 301 -0.29 9.06 -47.06
C THR A 301 -1.22 8.45 -48.11
N GLU A 302 -2.23 7.68 -47.68
CA GLU A 302 -3.25 7.12 -48.59
C GLU A 302 -4.01 8.22 -49.35
N LYS A 303 -4.45 9.27 -48.66
CA LYS A 303 -5.23 10.36 -49.27
C LYS A 303 -4.39 11.25 -50.18
N GLU A 304 -3.14 11.50 -49.83
CA GLU A 304 -2.16 12.18 -50.69
C GLU A 304 -1.95 11.40 -52.00
N GLU A 305 -1.79 10.08 -51.92
CA GLU A 305 -1.69 9.23 -53.11
C GLU A 305 -2.99 9.18 -53.92
N ALA A 306 -4.15 9.12 -53.26
CA ALA A 306 -5.45 9.14 -53.91
C ALA A 306 -5.63 10.43 -54.72
N LEU A 307 -5.29 11.59 -54.13
CA LEU A 307 -5.33 12.89 -54.82
C LEU A 307 -4.38 12.92 -56.03
N ASN A 308 -3.15 12.43 -55.87
CA ASN A 308 -2.16 12.39 -56.96
C ASN A 308 -2.62 11.55 -58.16
N LYS A 309 -3.51 10.57 -57.95
CA LYS A 309 -4.09 9.71 -59.00
C LYS A 309 -5.31 10.33 -59.69
N ILE A 310 -5.86 11.44 -59.19
CA ILE A 310 -7.01 12.11 -59.80
C ILE A 310 -6.53 12.94 -61.00
N GLN A 311 -7.18 12.73 -62.14
CA GLN A 311 -6.91 13.53 -63.34
C GLN A 311 -7.47 14.94 -63.15
N THR A 312 -6.62 15.95 -63.32
CA THR A 312 -7.00 17.37 -63.18
C THR A 312 -7.07 18.13 -64.50
N SER A 313 -6.62 17.52 -65.61
CA SER A 313 -6.58 18.14 -66.94
C SER A 313 -6.62 17.08 -68.06
N ASN A 314 -6.78 17.53 -69.32
CA ASN A 314 -6.76 16.68 -70.53
C ASN A 314 -7.84 15.58 -70.57
N PHE A 315 -9.07 15.90 -70.17
CA PHE A 315 -10.20 14.96 -70.20
C PHE A 315 -10.59 14.58 -71.63
N LYS A 316 -10.82 13.29 -71.91
CA LYS A 316 -11.23 12.81 -73.24
C LYS A 316 -12.73 12.87 -73.45
N ASP A 317 -13.50 12.69 -72.39
CA ASP A 317 -14.96 12.73 -72.41
C ASP A 317 -15.57 13.24 -71.08
N GLN A 318 -16.88 13.50 -71.11
CA GLN A 318 -17.65 13.94 -69.94
C GLN A 318 -17.65 12.90 -68.81
N LYS A 319 -17.45 11.60 -69.13
CA LYS A 319 -17.47 10.53 -68.12
C LYS A 319 -16.21 10.58 -67.27
N GLU A 320 -15.03 10.73 -67.87
CA GLU A 320 -13.75 10.93 -67.17
C GLU A 320 -13.78 12.14 -66.23
N LEU A 321 -14.38 13.25 -66.69
CA LEU A 321 -14.60 14.44 -65.87
C LEU A 321 -15.50 14.14 -64.66
N SER A 322 -16.64 13.51 -64.91
CA SER A 322 -17.63 13.20 -63.86
C SER A 322 -17.06 12.25 -62.80
N VAL A 323 -16.23 11.30 -63.22
CA VAL A 323 -15.48 10.41 -62.31
C VAL A 323 -14.49 11.20 -61.45
N SER A 324 -13.77 12.16 -62.03
CA SER A 324 -12.79 12.98 -61.30
C SER A 324 -13.46 13.91 -60.29
N ILE A 325 -14.58 14.55 -60.66
CA ILE A 325 -15.40 15.36 -59.74
C ILE A 325 -15.92 14.50 -58.58
N ARG A 326 -16.45 13.31 -58.87
CA ARG A 326 -16.96 12.40 -57.83
C ARG A 326 -15.86 11.95 -56.87
N ARG A 327 -14.67 11.64 -57.37
CA ARG A 327 -13.51 11.27 -56.53
C ARG A 327 -13.07 12.42 -55.63
N LEU A 328 -13.04 13.65 -56.14
CA LEU A 328 -12.72 14.83 -55.33
C LEU A 328 -13.77 15.10 -54.25
N ALA A 329 -15.06 14.89 -54.55
CA ALA A 329 -16.13 15.03 -53.56
C ALA A 329 -16.01 14.01 -52.41
N ILE A 330 -15.75 12.74 -52.74
CA ILE A 330 -15.51 11.69 -51.72
C ILE A 330 -14.29 12.04 -50.87
N LEU A 331 -13.19 12.45 -51.51
CA LEU A 331 -11.97 12.82 -50.80
C LEU A 331 -12.20 14.02 -49.87
N LYS A 332 -13.03 14.98 -50.26
CA LYS A 332 -13.42 16.11 -49.42
C LYS A 332 -14.24 15.69 -48.21
N GLU A 333 -15.22 14.81 -48.40
CA GLU A 333 -16.02 14.25 -47.30
C GLU A 333 -15.15 13.45 -46.32
N ASP A 334 -14.21 12.64 -46.83
CA ASP A 334 -13.23 11.92 -46.01
C ASP A 334 -12.38 12.88 -45.16
N MET A 335 -11.93 14.01 -45.72
CA MET A 335 -11.19 15.05 -44.99
C MET A 335 -12.06 15.74 -43.93
N GLU A 336 -13.33 15.99 -44.20
CA GLU A 336 -14.23 16.59 -43.23
C GLU A 336 -14.46 15.64 -42.04
N MET A 337 -14.65 14.35 -42.29
CA MET A 337 -14.82 13.33 -41.25
C MET A 337 -13.55 13.14 -40.39
N LYS A 338 -12.35 13.24 -40.99
CA LYS A 338 -11.10 12.98 -40.27
C LYS A 338 -10.57 14.18 -39.47
N ARG A 339 -11.16 15.38 -39.63
CA ARG A 339 -10.70 16.61 -38.95
C ARG A 339 -10.62 16.46 -37.43
N GLN A 340 -11.64 15.85 -36.82
CA GLN A 340 -11.68 15.66 -35.36
C GLN A 340 -10.46 14.89 -34.83
N ALA A 341 -9.88 13.97 -35.62
CA ALA A 341 -8.70 13.22 -35.21
C ALA A 341 -7.45 14.11 -35.12
N LEU A 342 -7.34 15.17 -35.94
CA LEU A 342 -6.25 16.14 -35.83
C LEU A 342 -6.41 17.01 -34.59
N ASP A 343 -7.65 17.42 -34.28
CA ASP A 343 -7.97 18.20 -33.08
C ASP A 343 -7.67 17.41 -31.80
N GLN A 344 -8.13 16.15 -31.74
CA GLN A 344 -7.84 15.22 -30.64
C GLN A 344 -6.33 15.00 -30.46
N LEU A 345 -5.60 14.83 -31.56
CA LEU A 345 -4.15 14.65 -31.50
C LEU A 345 -3.43 15.88 -30.92
N SER A 346 -3.91 17.09 -31.24
CA SER A 346 -3.41 18.33 -30.66
C SER A 346 -3.71 18.41 -29.16
N GLU A 347 -4.92 18.03 -28.74
CA GLU A 347 -5.34 18.01 -27.34
C GLU A 347 -4.47 17.07 -26.50
N ILE A 348 -4.36 15.80 -26.91
CA ILE A 348 -3.49 14.80 -26.27
C ILE A 348 -2.04 15.30 -26.19
N GLY A 349 -1.54 15.93 -27.26
CA GLY A 349 -0.19 16.47 -27.31
C GLY A 349 0.05 17.64 -26.33
N GLN A 350 -0.96 18.47 -26.11
CA GLN A 350 -0.93 19.57 -25.14
C GLN A 350 -0.99 19.05 -23.71
N ASP A 351 -1.91 18.14 -23.40
CA ASP A 351 -2.06 17.55 -22.07
C ASP A 351 -0.79 16.81 -21.65
N LEU A 352 -0.25 15.98 -22.55
CA LEU A 352 1.00 15.28 -22.32
C LEU A 352 2.17 16.25 -22.11
N SER A 353 2.21 17.37 -22.83
CA SER A 353 3.23 18.40 -22.66
C SER A 353 3.15 19.08 -21.29
N GLN A 354 1.94 19.30 -20.76
CA GLN A 354 1.71 19.86 -19.43
C GLN A 354 2.13 18.86 -18.33
N LEU A 355 1.73 17.60 -18.45
CA LEU A 355 2.03 16.55 -17.47
C LEU A 355 3.51 16.23 -17.36
N LEU A 356 4.24 16.21 -18.48
CA LEU A 356 5.68 15.94 -18.49
C LEU A 356 6.51 17.07 -17.87
N ASN A 357 6.02 18.31 -17.96
CA ASN A 357 6.73 19.53 -17.56
C ASN A 357 8.21 19.55 -18.03
N ASN A 358 8.48 19.00 -19.23
CA ASN A 358 9.83 18.86 -19.79
C ASN A 358 9.91 19.54 -21.17
N PRO A 359 10.66 20.66 -21.31
CA PRO A 359 10.71 21.45 -22.53
C PRO A 359 11.34 20.72 -23.72
N LYS A 360 12.16 19.69 -23.50
CA LYS A 360 12.69 18.87 -24.61
C LYS A 360 11.62 17.90 -25.13
N ALA A 361 10.86 17.28 -24.24
CA ALA A 361 9.80 16.35 -24.62
C ALA A 361 8.64 17.09 -25.29
N SER A 362 8.21 18.23 -24.74
CA SER A 362 7.17 19.08 -25.34
C SER A 362 7.55 19.56 -26.74
N ARG A 363 8.82 19.96 -26.95
CA ARG A 363 9.32 20.33 -28.30
C ARG A 363 9.25 19.18 -29.29
N LYS A 364 9.56 17.95 -28.86
CA LYS A 364 9.43 16.77 -29.73
C LYS A 364 7.97 16.52 -30.10
N ILE A 365 7.05 16.58 -29.13
CA ILE A 365 5.61 16.39 -29.37
C ILE A 365 5.08 17.47 -30.32
N SER A 366 5.38 18.74 -30.07
CA SER A 366 4.94 19.87 -30.93
C SER A 366 5.51 19.73 -32.34
N SER A 367 6.79 19.37 -32.52
CA SER A 367 7.37 19.19 -33.85
C SER A 367 6.68 18.09 -34.67
N HIS A 368 6.25 16.98 -34.05
CA HIS A 368 5.52 15.92 -34.75
C HIS A 368 4.08 16.34 -35.08
N SER A 369 3.44 17.08 -34.17
CA SER A 369 2.10 17.64 -34.40
C SER A 369 2.12 18.66 -35.55
N GLU A 370 3.10 19.57 -35.56
CA GLU A 370 3.29 20.56 -36.63
C GLU A 370 3.51 19.91 -38.00
N GLU A 371 4.30 18.83 -38.08
CA GLU A 371 4.49 18.08 -39.32
C GLU A 371 3.16 17.55 -39.86
N LEU A 372 2.30 16.99 -39.00
CA LEU A 372 1.01 16.44 -39.41
C LEU A 372 0.02 17.53 -39.84
N THR A 373 -0.02 18.63 -39.11
CA THR A 373 -0.84 19.80 -39.46
C THR A 373 -0.40 20.38 -40.81
N GLN A 374 0.90 20.51 -41.05
CA GLN A 374 1.42 20.98 -42.34
C GLN A 374 1.05 20.06 -43.51
N ARG A 375 1.13 18.73 -43.32
CA ARG A 375 0.71 17.76 -44.33
C ARG A 375 -0.78 17.83 -44.61
N TRP A 376 -1.58 17.94 -43.55
CA TRP A 376 -3.03 18.13 -43.64
C TRP A 376 -3.38 19.38 -44.45
N ASP A 377 -2.83 20.54 -44.08
CA ASP A 377 -3.10 21.81 -44.75
C ASP A 377 -2.66 21.77 -46.23
N SER A 378 -1.51 21.16 -46.50
CA SER A 378 -1.02 20.97 -47.86
C SER A 378 -1.95 20.08 -48.70
N LEU A 379 -2.54 19.05 -48.10
CA LEU A 379 -3.49 18.18 -48.76
C LEU A 379 -4.82 18.91 -49.02
N VAL A 380 -5.33 19.65 -48.05
CA VAL A 380 -6.55 20.49 -48.18
C VAL A 380 -6.37 21.50 -49.31
N GLN A 381 -5.26 22.24 -49.32
CA GLN A 381 -4.98 23.24 -50.36
C GLN A 381 -4.93 22.60 -51.76
N ARG A 382 -4.21 21.49 -51.92
CA ARG A 382 -4.14 20.78 -53.21
C ARG A 382 -5.49 20.22 -53.65
N LEU A 383 -6.33 19.79 -52.71
CA LEU A 383 -7.68 19.32 -52.98
C LEU A 383 -8.57 20.45 -53.49
N GLU A 384 -8.52 21.62 -52.84
CA GLU A 384 -9.23 22.82 -53.29
C GLU A 384 -8.78 23.26 -54.67
N ASP A 385 -7.47 23.33 -54.91
CA ASP A 385 -6.90 23.71 -56.20
C ASP A 385 -7.35 22.75 -57.31
N SER A 386 -7.35 21.43 -57.02
CA SER A 386 -7.81 20.40 -57.95
C SER A 386 -9.32 20.51 -58.21
N SER A 387 -10.12 20.74 -57.17
CA SER A 387 -11.57 20.94 -57.28
C SER A 387 -11.94 22.17 -58.09
N ASN A 388 -11.12 23.22 -58.06
CA ASN A 388 -11.33 24.43 -58.86
C ASN A 388 -10.86 24.23 -60.31
N GLN A 389 -9.78 23.48 -60.54
CA GLN A 389 -9.22 23.24 -61.88
C GLN A 389 -10.07 22.27 -62.73
N VAL A 390 -10.63 21.21 -62.14
CA VAL A 390 -11.35 20.17 -62.87
C VAL A 390 -12.56 20.71 -63.66
N PRO A 391 -13.44 21.55 -63.10
CA PRO A 391 -14.53 22.18 -63.85
C PRO A 391 -14.02 23.12 -64.97
N LEU A 392 -12.99 23.92 -64.68
CA LEU A 392 -12.41 24.89 -65.64
C LEU A 392 -11.70 24.21 -66.82
N ALA A 393 -11.11 23.04 -66.60
CA ALA A 393 -10.43 22.27 -67.65
C ALA A 393 -11.42 21.71 -68.68
N PHE A 394 -12.67 21.46 -68.29
CA PHE A 394 -13.74 21.12 -69.23
C PHE A 394 -14.21 22.35 -70.01
N ASP A 395 -14.40 23.49 -69.33
CA ASP A 395 -14.76 24.76 -69.97
C ASP A 395 -13.70 25.22 -70.97
N HIS A 396 -12.41 24.99 -70.72
CA HIS A 396 -11.36 25.28 -71.70
C HIS A 396 -11.26 24.25 -72.84
N GLY A 397 -11.54 22.97 -72.57
CA GLY A 397 -11.67 21.94 -73.60
C GLY A 397 -12.85 22.21 -74.55
N PHE A 398 -13.93 22.78 -74.02
CA PHE A 398 -15.07 23.25 -74.79
C PHE A 398 -14.92 24.70 -75.31
N CYS A 399 -14.11 25.58 -74.72
CA CYS A 399 -13.88 26.96 -75.21
C CYS A 399 -12.93 27.05 -76.41
N CYS A 400 -12.17 25.98 -76.72
CA CYS A 400 -11.64 25.80 -78.08
C CYS A 400 -12.78 25.48 -79.09
N GLY A 401 -13.99 25.23 -78.60
CA GLY A 401 -15.23 25.00 -79.34
C GLY A 401 -16.32 26.07 -79.20
N MET A 402 -16.49 26.81 -78.09
CA MET A 402 -17.54 27.84 -77.93
C MET A 402 -17.43 28.66 -76.62
N LYS A 403 -17.66 29.97 -76.73
CA LYS A 403 -17.62 31.00 -75.65
C LYS A 403 -18.81 30.92 -74.67
N SER A 404 -18.55 31.40 -73.43
CA SER A 404 -19.38 32.27 -72.56
C SER A 404 -19.95 31.68 -71.25
N ASP A 405 -19.68 32.42 -70.16
CA ASP A 405 -20.37 32.60 -68.86
C ASP A 405 -20.67 31.40 -67.95
N ALA A 406 -20.05 31.37 -66.76
CA ALA A 406 -20.59 31.96 -65.52
C ALA A 406 -19.65 31.70 -64.33
N ARG A 407 -19.53 32.68 -63.42
CA ARG A 407 -18.64 32.67 -62.25
C ARG A 407 -19.45 32.25 -61.00
N VAL A 408 -19.01 31.22 -60.26
CA VAL A 408 -19.53 30.90 -58.91
C VAL A 408 -18.34 30.76 -57.97
N GLY A 409 -18.32 31.56 -56.90
CA GLY A 409 -17.27 31.56 -55.89
C GLY A 409 -17.51 30.50 -54.81
N PHE A 410 -16.41 29.93 -54.31
CA PHE A 410 -16.37 29.10 -53.11
C PHE A 410 -15.32 29.66 -52.14
N HIS A 411 -15.72 29.83 -50.88
CA HIS A 411 -14.83 30.14 -49.76
C HIS A 411 -14.76 28.93 -48.85
N LEU A 412 -13.54 28.45 -48.58
CA LEU A 412 -13.20 27.57 -47.47
C LEU A 412 -12.28 28.33 -46.52
N TYR A 413 -12.53 28.14 -45.22
CA TYR A 413 -11.82 28.84 -44.15
C TYR A 413 -10.42 28.27 -43.99
N ARG A 414 -9.42 29.11 -44.24
CA ARG A 414 -8.03 28.94 -43.85
C ARG A 414 -7.92 29.02 -42.32
N ILE A 415 -7.27 28.05 -41.69
CA ILE A 415 -6.95 28.11 -40.26
C ILE A 415 -6.00 29.29 -40.05
N LYS A 416 -6.46 30.32 -39.32
CA LYS A 416 -5.56 31.30 -38.69
C LYS A 416 -5.15 30.69 -37.35
N GLY A 417 -3.84 30.53 -37.17
CA GLY A 417 -3.24 29.95 -35.98
C GLY A 417 -3.15 30.88 -34.79
#